data_AF-A0A2P5N5Q4-F1
#
_entry.id   AF-A0A2P5N5Q4-F1
#
_cell.length_a   1.000
_cell.length_b   1.000
_cell.length_c   1.000
_cell.angle_alpha   90.00
_cell.angle_beta   90.00
_cell.angle_gamma   90.00
#
_symmetry.space_group_name_H-M   'P 1'
#
loop_
_entity.id
_entity.type
_entity.pdbx_description
1 polymer ?
#
loop_
_entity_poly.entity_id
_entity_poly.type
_entity_poly.pdbx_seq_one_letter_code
_entity_poly.pdbx_strand_id
1 'polypeptide(L)'
;MIKILDGLALVAYCGLIFWLSDQQRLPMPTAFEFQDKFLHTGAYWVMAILSWRALRHFGLSTKTLALVSFVFCSLYGITDEWHQSFVPGRESSHADWLADSIGAALAVILLSKSKLIRRFIG
;
A
#
# COMPACT_ATOMS: atom_id res chain seq x y z
N MET A 1 -23.50 3.99 0.36
CA MET A 1 -23.02 2.98 -0.61
C MET A 1 -21.55 3.18 -0.96
N ILE A 2 -21.13 4.36 -1.47
CA ILE A 2 -19.72 4.62 -1.85
C ILE A 2 -18.72 4.38 -0.70
N LYS A 3 -19.03 4.81 0.53
CA LYS A 3 -18.18 4.57 1.71
C LYS A 3 -17.86 3.08 1.95
N ILE A 4 -18.89 2.23 1.80
CA ILE A 4 -18.77 0.79 2.01
C ILE A 4 -17.92 0.19 0.88
N LEU A 5 -18.13 0.63 -0.36
CA LEU A 5 -17.34 0.16 -1.51
C LEU A 5 -15.86 0.53 -1.37
N ASP A 6 -15.53 1.75 -0.95
CA ASP A 6 -14.15 2.17 -0.72
C ASP A 6 -13.47 1.36 0.40
N GLY A 7 -14.21 1.10 1.49
CA GLY A 7 -13.73 0.25 2.58
C GLY A 7 -13.51 -1.20 2.13
N LEU A 8 -14.46 -1.78 1.39
CA LEU A 8 -14.35 -3.13 0.84
C LEU A 8 -13.19 -3.25 -0.15
N ALA A 9 -12.97 -2.24 -0.99
CA ALA A 9 -11.85 -2.22 -1.92
C ALA A 9 -10.50 -2.23 -1.19
N LEU A 10 -10.36 -1.44 -0.11
CA LEU A 10 -9.16 -1.46 0.72
C LEU A 10 -8.95 -2.84 1.36
N VAL A 11 -9.98 -3.41 1.99
CA VAL A 11 -9.89 -4.71 2.66
C VAL A 11 -9.57 -5.83 1.66
N ALA A 12 -10.21 -5.83 0.50
CA ALA A 12 -9.93 -6.78 -0.56
C ALA A 12 -8.49 -6.66 -1.07
N TYR A 13 -7.96 -5.44 -1.20
CA TYR A 13 -6.59 -5.22 -1.62
C TYR A 13 -5.58 -5.66 -0.55
N CYS A 14 -5.83 -5.38 0.73
CA CYS A 14 -5.03 -5.95 1.82
C CYS A 14 -5.02 -7.48 1.76
N GLY A 15 -6.19 -8.12 1.64
CA GLY A 15 -6.28 -9.57 1.50
C GLY A 15 -5.52 -10.11 0.29
N LEU A 16 -5.55 -9.40 -0.85
CA LEU A 16 -4.76 -9.74 -2.03
C LEU A 16 -3.25 -9.67 -1.75
N ILE A 17 -2.76 -8.58 -1.13
CA ILE A 17 -1.34 -8.44 -0.78
C ILE A 17 -0.92 -9.56 0.17
N PHE A 18 -1.69 -9.81 1.22
CA PHE A 18 -1.41 -10.88 2.18
C PHE A 18 -1.30 -12.25 1.49
N TRP A 19 -2.24 -12.58 0.60
CA TRP A 19 -2.23 -13.84 -0.15
C TRP A 19 -1.03 -13.96 -1.11
N LEU A 20 -0.62 -12.86 -1.73
CA LEU A 20 0.57 -12.83 -2.58
C LEU A 20 1.86 -12.99 -1.76
N SER A 21 1.91 -12.38 -0.58
CA SER A 21 3.06 -12.45 0.34
C SER A 21 3.20 -13.80 1.05
N ASP A 22 2.13 -14.59 1.15
CA ASP A 22 2.15 -15.98 1.63
C ASP A 22 2.86 -16.94 0.66
N GLN A 23 3.03 -16.54 -0.60
CA GLN A 23 3.70 -17.38 -1.60
C GLN A 23 5.22 -17.35 -1.38
N GLN A 24 5.84 -18.54 -1.29
CA GLN A 24 7.30 -18.67 -1.16
C GLN A 24 8.03 -17.92 -2.28
N ARG A 25 7.59 -18.11 -3.53
CA ARG A 25 8.12 -17.42 -4.72
C ARG A 25 6.99 -17.18 -5.71
N LEU A 26 6.86 -15.95 -6.16
CA LEU A 26 5.99 -15.62 -7.27
C LEU A 26 6.71 -15.96 -8.60
N PRO A 27 6.04 -16.63 -9.56
CA PRO A 27 6.62 -16.90 -10.87
C PRO A 27 6.70 -15.61 -11.68
N MET A 28 7.78 -14.87 -11.49
CA MET A 28 8.04 -13.59 -12.15
C MET A 28 9.38 -13.64 -12.90
N PRO A 29 9.38 -13.42 -14.22
CA PRO A 29 10.62 -13.26 -14.96
C PRO A 29 11.42 -12.08 -14.41
N THR A 30 12.70 -12.28 -14.16
CA THR A 30 13.61 -11.21 -13.75
C THR A 30 13.96 -10.38 -14.99
N ALA A 31 13.31 -9.24 -15.16
CA ALA A 31 13.55 -8.32 -16.26
C ALA A 31 14.75 -7.40 -16.01
N PHE A 32 14.96 -6.98 -14.75
CA PHE A 32 16.05 -6.10 -14.34
C PHE A 32 16.35 -6.18 -12.83
N GLU A 33 17.48 -5.62 -12.40
CA GLU A 33 17.89 -5.54 -10.99
C GLU A 33 16.96 -4.62 -10.19
N PHE A 34 16.51 -5.02 -9.01
CA PHE A 34 15.53 -4.31 -8.15
C PHE A 34 14.08 -4.27 -8.62
N GLN A 35 13.68 -5.09 -9.61
CA GLN A 35 12.29 -5.17 -10.08
C GLN A 35 11.27 -5.40 -8.95
N ASP A 36 11.62 -6.22 -7.97
CA ASP A 36 10.83 -6.48 -6.78
C ASP A 36 10.56 -5.20 -5.97
N LYS A 37 11.55 -4.32 -5.80
CA LYS A 37 11.38 -3.05 -5.06
C LYS A 37 10.40 -2.12 -5.77
N PHE A 38 10.40 -2.12 -7.11
CA PHE A 38 9.41 -1.38 -7.89
C PHE A 38 7.99 -1.94 -7.73
N LEU A 39 7.85 -3.26 -7.62
CA LEU A 39 6.55 -3.90 -7.39
C LEU A 39 6.02 -3.59 -5.99
N HIS A 40 6.88 -3.65 -4.96
CA HIS A 40 6.56 -3.20 -3.60
C HIS A 40 6.11 -1.74 -3.57
N THR A 41 6.91 -0.85 -4.16
CA THR A 41 6.58 0.58 -4.29
C THR A 41 5.23 0.79 -4.98
N GLY A 42 4.98 0.09 -6.09
CA GLY A 42 3.72 0.19 -6.84
C GLY A 42 2.52 -0.36 -6.07
N ALA A 43 2.68 -1.48 -5.37
CA ALA A 43 1.63 -2.11 -4.58
C ALA A 43 1.17 -1.19 -3.43
N TYR A 44 2.11 -0.63 -2.68
CA TYR A 44 1.79 0.24 -1.55
C TYR A 44 1.38 1.65 -1.96
N TRP A 45 1.77 2.10 -3.17
CA TRP A 45 1.18 3.29 -3.79
C TRP A 45 -0.33 3.09 -4.00
N VAL A 46 -0.74 1.96 -4.58
CA VAL A 46 -2.17 1.65 -4.79
C VAL A 46 -2.89 1.52 -3.45
N MET A 47 -2.31 0.81 -2.49
CA MET A 47 -2.89 0.68 -1.16
C MET A 47 -3.09 2.05 -0.48
N ALA A 48 -2.13 2.98 -0.61
CA ALA A 48 -2.25 4.32 -0.05
C ALA A 48 -3.38 5.14 -0.70
N ILE A 49 -3.63 4.98 -2.01
CA ILE A 49 -4.79 5.58 -2.67
C ILE A 49 -6.10 5.00 -2.11
N LEU A 50 -6.18 3.67 -1.95
CA LEU A 50 -7.37 3.02 -1.41
C LEU A 50 -7.62 3.39 0.05
N SER A 51 -6.56 3.44 0.87
CA SER A 51 -6.60 3.93 2.24
C SER A 51 -7.11 5.36 2.31
N TRP A 52 -6.59 6.25 1.47
CA TRP A 52 -7.06 7.63 1.40
C TRP A 52 -8.55 7.72 1.06
N ARG A 53 -9.03 6.91 0.10
CA ARG A 53 -10.44 6.84 -0.29
C ARG A 53 -11.34 6.31 0.82
N ALA A 54 -10.90 5.31 1.57
CA ALA A 54 -11.66 4.79 2.69
C ALA A 54 -11.71 5.81 3.85
N LEU A 55 -10.57 6.43 4.19
CA LEU A 55 -10.43 7.28 5.37
C LEU A 55 -10.95 8.72 5.17
N ARG A 56 -11.10 9.21 3.93
CA ARG A 56 -11.66 10.56 3.68
C ARG A 56 -13.09 10.73 4.20
N HIS A 57 -13.83 9.63 4.35
CA HIS A 57 -15.23 9.64 4.76
C HIS A 57 -15.46 10.03 6.22
N PHE A 58 -14.38 10.15 7.00
CA PHE A 58 -14.36 10.58 8.40
C PHE A 58 -14.18 12.10 8.59
N GLY A 59 -14.17 12.90 7.52
CA GLY A 59 -14.09 14.36 7.62
C GLY A 59 -12.72 14.89 8.07
N LEU A 60 -11.66 14.08 7.90
CA LEU A 60 -10.30 14.44 8.26
C LEU A 60 -9.74 15.57 7.40
N SER A 61 -8.90 16.42 7.99
CA SER A 61 -8.12 17.40 7.22
C SER A 61 -7.21 16.69 6.20
N THR A 62 -6.85 17.35 5.09
CA THR A 62 -5.95 16.75 4.09
C THR A 62 -4.61 16.30 4.69
N LYS A 63 -4.04 17.08 5.63
CA LYS A 63 -2.80 16.73 6.31
C LYS A 63 -2.97 15.48 7.18
N THR A 64 -4.04 15.45 7.98
CA THR A 64 -4.35 14.30 8.83
C THR A 64 -4.60 13.05 7.99
N LEU A 65 -5.39 13.17 6.93
CA LEU A 65 -5.70 12.08 6.00
C LEU A 65 -4.45 11.50 5.33
N ALA A 66 -3.51 12.36 4.93
CA ALA A 66 -2.22 11.94 4.40
C ALA A 66 -1.41 11.16 5.44
N LEU A 67 -1.31 11.69 6.65
CA LEU A 67 -0.56 11.06 7.75
C LEU A 67 -1.15 9.70 8.11
N VAL A 68 -2.47 9.60 8.35
CA VAL A 68 -3.09 8.32 8.74
C VAL A 68 -3.02 7.29 7.62
N SER A 69 -3.13 7.70 6.36
CA SER A 69 -3.02 6.77 5.22
C SER A 69 -1.60 6.24 5.07
N PHE A 70 -0.60 7.11 5.22
CA PHE A 70 0.80 6.72 5.22
C PHE A 70 1.13 5.76 6.37
N VAL A 71 0.72 6.13 7.60
CA VAL A 71 0.96 5.30 8.79
C VAL A 71 0.28 3.94 8.64
N PHE A 72 -0.97 3.90 8.16
CA PHE A 72 -1.67 2.65 7.88
C PHE A 72 -0.86 1.76 6.93
N CYS A 73 -0.43 2.29 5.79
CA CYS A 73 0.32 1.50 4.81
C CYS A 73 1.69 1.05 5.34
N SER A 74 2.43 1.92 6.03
CA SER A 74 3.74 1.56 6.57
C SER A 74 3.63 0.49 7.67
N LEU A 75 2.62 0.58 8.56
CA LEU A 75 2.34 -0.46 9.54
C LEU A 75 1.91 -1.77 8.87
N TYR A 76 1.10 -1.71 7.82
CA TYR A 76 0.73 -2.88 7.04
C TYR A 76 1.98 -3.56 6.44
N GLY A 77 2.93 -2.78 5.90
CA GLY A 77 4.20 -3.29 5.40
C GLY A 77 5.04 -3.99 6.46
N ILE A 78 5.10 -3.44 7.68
CA ILE A 78 5.74 -4.11 8.82
C ILE A 78 5.07 -5.45 9.11
N THR A 79 3.74 -5.49 9.10
CA THR A 79 3.01 -6.76 9.33
C THR A 79 3.21 -7.76 8.20
N ASP A 80 3.37 -7.30 6.96
CA ASP A 80 3.62 -8.16 5.81
C ASP A 80 5.01 -8.79 5.87
N GLU A 81 6.04 -8.00 6.15
CA GLU A 81 7.40 -8.48 6.37
C GLU A 81 7.49 -9.46 7.54
N TRP A 82 6.81 -9.13 8.64
CA TRP A 82 6.72 -10.04 9.77
C TRP A 82 6.00 -11.35 9.41
N HIS A 83 4.91 -11.28 8.64
CA HIS A 83 4.23 -12.47 8.13
C HIS A 83 5.14 -13.32 7.23
N GLN A 84 5.85 -12.70 6.29
CA GLN A 84 6.79 -13.36 5.39
C GLN A 84 7.91 -14.10 6.15
N SER A 85 8.31 -13.62 7.33
CA SER A 85 9.28 -14.33 8.18
C SER A 85 8.84 -15.72 8.65
N PHE A 86 7.53 -16.02 8.60
CA PHE A 86 6.98 -17.33 8.91
C PHE A 86 6.83 -18.24 7.68
N VAL A 87 7.00 -17.71 6.47
CA VAL A 87 6.87 -18.47 5.22
C VAL A 87 8.22 -19.15 4.90
N PRO A 88 8.31 -20.49 4.93
CA PRO A 88 9.58 -21.17 4.73
C PRO A 88 10.17 -20.86 3.35
N GLY A 89 11.43 -20.45 3.27
CA GLY A 89 12.10 -20.11 2.00
C GLY A 89 11.74 -18.73 1.44
N ARG A 90 10.95 -17.92 2.16
CA ARG A 90 10.76 -16.50 1.89
C ARG A 90 11.77 -15.69 2.70
N GLU A 91 12.31 -14.63 2.12
CA GLU A 91 13.15 -13.67 2.84
C GLU A 91 12.33 -12.45 3.23
N SER A 92 12.34 -12.11 4.52
CA SER A 92 11.88 -10.80 4.98
C SER A 92 13.02 -9.79 4.82
N SER A 93 12.68 -8.61 4.30
CA SER A 93 13.62 -7.59 3.86
C SER A 93 13.18 -6.21 4.36
N HIS A 94 14.03 -5.59 5.17
CA HIS A 94 13.84 -4.18 5.55
C HIS A 94 13.83 -3.24 4.32
N ALA A 95 14.46 -3.64 3.21
CA ALA A 95 14.44 -2.87 1.97
C ALA A 95 13.07 -2.92 1.28
N ASP A 96 12.32 -4.01 1.45
CA ASP A 96 11.00 -4.18 0.87
C ASP A 96 9.97 -3.33 1.64
N TRP A 97 10.03 -3.36 2.99
CA TRP A 97 9.29 -2.40 3.83
C TRP A 97 9.61 -0.93 3.53
N LEU A 98 10.87 -0.61 3.21
CA LEU A 98 11.26 0.74 2.83
C LEU A 98 10.63 1.12 1.47
N ALA A 99 10.66 0.22 0.49
CA ALA A 99 10.02 0.42 -0.81
C ALA A 99 8.49 0.62 -0.67
N ASP A 100 7.86 -0.18 0.18
CA ASP A 100 6.44 -0.06 0.55
C ASP A 100 6.13 1.33 1.11
N SER A 101 6.93 1.77 2.07
CA SER A 101 6.77 3.09 2.72
C SER A 101 7.01 4.23 1.72
N ILE A 102 7.96 4.10 0.80
CA ILE A 102 8.20 5.08 -0.28
C ILE A 102 6.97 5.16 -1.20
N GLY A 103 6.44 4.01 -1.64
CA GLY A 103 5.24 3.96 -2.47
C GLY A 103 4.04 4.67 -1.83
N ALA A 104 3.80 4.39 -0.55
CA ALA A 104 2.76 5.03 0.22
C ALA A 104 2.99 6.55 0.37
N ALA A 105 4.23 6.98 0.68
CA ALA A 105 4.59 8.39 0.82
C ALA A 105 4.35 9.17 -0.48
N LEU A 106 4.79 8.64 -1.62
CA LEU A 106 4.62 9.30 -2.91
C LEU A 106 3.13 9.48 -3.26
N ALA A 107 2.31 8.45 -3.05
CA ALA A 107 0.88 8.51 -3.29
C ALA A 107 0.20 9.60 -2.42
N VAL A 108 0.48 9.64 -1.11
CA VAL A 108 -0.17 10.63 -0.22
C VAL A 108 0.34 12.05 -0.49
N ILE A 109 1.60 12.24 -0.89
CA ILE A 109 2.14 13.55 -1.29
C ILE A 109 1.41 14.06 -2.54
N LEU A 110 1.23 13.19 -3.54
CA LEU A 110 0.52 13.51 -4.78
C LEU A 110 -0.93 13.94 -4.49
N LEU A 111 -1.64 13.17 -3.66
CA LEU A 111 -3.01 13.44 -3.25
C LEU A 111 -3.13 14.73 -2.43
N SER A 112 -2.16 15.00 -1.56
CA SER A 112 -2.13 16.20 -0.73
C SER A 112 -1.97 17.47 -1.56
N LYS A 113 -1.11 17.44 -2.58
CA LYS A 113 -0.79 18.61 -3.40
C LYS A 113 -1.78 18.86 -4.53
N SER A 114 -2.37 17.81 -5.12
CA SER A 114 -3.25 17.97 -6.29
C SER A 114 -4.73 17.95 -5.92
N LYS A 115 -5.41 19.10 -6.04
CA LYS A 115 -6.89 19.17 -5.93
C LYS A 115 -7.58 18.46 -7.09
N LEU A 116 -6.98 18.49 -8.28
CA LEU A 116 -7.53 17.85 -9.49
C LEU A 116 -7.58 16.33 -9.31
N ILE A 117 -6.49 15.72 -8.87
CA ILE A 117 -6.41 14.28 -8.65
C ILE A 117 -7.40 13.84 -7.56
N ARG A 118 -7.54 14.62 -6.49
CA ARG A 118 -8.55 14.35 -5.44
C ARG A 118 -9.99 14.37 -5.94
N ARG A 119 -10.27 15.14 -7.01
CA ARG A 119 -11.60 15.20 -7.65
C ARG A 119 -11.88 13.97 -8.51
N PHE A 120 -10.86 13.39 -9.15
CA PHE A 120 -11.02 12.17 -9.96
C PHE A 120 -11.09 10.90 -9.13
N ILE A 121 -10.39 10.88 -7.99
CA ILE A 121 -10.33 9.73 -7.08
C ILE A 121 -11.49 9.77 -6.06
N GLY A 122 -12.32 10.84 -6.08
CA GLY A 122 -13.39 11.09 -5.13
C GLY A 122 -14.79 10.92 -5.65
#